data_AF-A0A6N2K1Z8-F1
#
_entry.id   AF-A0A6N2K1Z8-F1
#
_cell.length_a   1.000
_cell.length_b   1.000
_cell.length_c   1.000
_cell.angle_alpha   90.00
_cell.angle_beta   90.00
_cell.angle_gamma   90.00
#
_symmetry.space_group_name_H-M   'P 1'
#
loop_
_entity.id
_entity.type
_entity.pdbx_description
1 polymer ?
#
loop_
_entity_poly.entity_id
_entity_poly.type
_entity_poly.pdbx_seq_one_letter_code
_entity_poly.pdbx_strand_id
1 'polypeptide(L)'
;MVSFFERQQSQKEAINALPLYPNEQIMWDESVVPSINYSGEGCLALPKLNLQFLTLHDYLLRNFNLFRLESTYEIREDIQEATPHLLPYINNEGETAFRGWSRMAVPIKKFKITEVKQPNIGEVKPSSVTAQITFSVSSYKAQMRSEWNALKEHDVLFLLSVCPSFEPLSAEEAEKASVPERLGLQYVRGCEIIEICDEEGTLMNDFSGKIKREEWKPPKGELRTVTVALDTAQYHMDVTDIAERGAQDIYGTFNVLMRRKPKENNFKAILESIRDLMNEYCIVPDWLHNIFLGYGDPSAAQWTKMPDHLQKVDFKDTFLNADHLKESFPDHQVCFVNPNGSANLNPRPPFRIRLPEKLKGYTHAIPGNEKSTIDSKNGVNMVDSGREKEELIVEAYIPPDPGPYPQDQPNQNSVRFTSTQIGAIMSGIQPGLTMVVGPPGTGKTDTAVQIMNVLYHNCPSQRTLIITHSNQALNDLFEKIMQMCQHGIFFD
;
A
#
# COMPACT_ATOMS: atom_id res chain seq x y z
N MET A 1 -38.72 -20.68 -3.54
CA MET A 1 -38.45 -21.55 -4.71
C MET A 1 -37.68 -20.78 -5.78
N VAL A 2 -38.12 -19.58 -6.19
CA VAL A 2 -37.40 -18.73 -7.15
C VAL A 2 -35.98 -18.37 -6.68
N SER A 3 -35.81 -17.85 -5.45
CA SER A 3 -34.49 -17.49 -4.89
C SER A 3 -33.48 -18.65 -4.77
N PHE A 4 -33.94 -19.90 -4.80
CA PHE A 4 -33.08 -21.07 -4.69
C PHE A 4 -32.50 -21.51 -6.04
N PHE A 5 -33.20 -21.18 -7.15
CA PHE A 5 -32.82 -21.60 -8.50
C PHE A 5 -32.47 -20.43 -9.43
N GLU A 6 -32.56 -19.19 -8.94
CA GLU A 6 -32.15 -18.03 -9.71
C GLU A 6 -30.65 -18.05 -9.99
N ARG A 7 -30.28 -17.53 -11.16
CA ARG A 7 -28.88 -17.41 -11.54
C ARG A 7 -28.22 -16.37 -10.64
N GLN A 8 -27.26 -16.79 -9.83
CA GLN A 8 -26.50 -15.88 -8.99
C GLN A 8 -25.34 -15.27 -9.77
N GLN A 9 -25.17 -13.97 -9.61
CA GLN A 9 -24.00 -13.26 -10.09
C GLN A 9 -22.78 -13.70 -9.29
N SER A 10 -21.65 -13.90 -9.95
CA SER A 10 -20.40 -14.20 -9.27
C SER A 10 -19.91 -12.98 -8.47
N GLN A 11 -19.18 -13.22 -7.38
CA GLN A 11 -18.58 -12.13 -6.59
C GLN A 11 -17.64 -11.26 -7.43
N LYS A 12 -16.91 -11.88 -8.37
CA LYS A 12 -16.04 -11.19 -9.34
C LYS A 12 -16.81 -10.21 -10.23
N GLU A 13 -17.92 -10.67 -10.82
CA GLU A 13 -18.78 -9.80 -11.64
C GLU A 13 -19.40 -8.67 -10.82
N ALA A 14 -19.83 -8.94 -9.58
CA ALA A 14 -20.41 -7.93 -8.71
C ALA A 14 -19.41 -6.80 -8.41
N ILE A 15 -18.15 -7.15 -8.12
CA ILE A 15 -17.09 -6.16 -7.82
C ILE A 15 -16.69 -5.38 -9.07
N ASN A 16 -16.60 -6.04 -10.22
CA ASN A 16 -16.28 -5.35 -11.47
C ASN A 16 -17.39 -4.40 -11.93
N ALA A 17 -18.62 -4.59 -11.44
CA ALA A 17 -19.74 -3.69 -11.63
C ALA A 17 -19.81 -2.53 -10.60
N LEU A 18 -18.96 -2.52 -9.57
CA LEU A 18 -18.95 -1.46 -8.57
C LEU A 18 -18.15 -0.24 -9.06
N PRO A 19 -18.69 0.98 -8.90
CA PRO A 19 -17.92 2.21 -9.03
C PRO A 19 -16.77 2.27 -8.02
N LEU A 20 -15.64 2.83 -8.44
CA LEU A 20 -14.51 3.09 -7.56
C LEU A 20 -14.62 4.41 -6.81
N TYR A 21 -15.33 5.39 -7.38
CA TYR A 21 -15.56 6.66 -6.74
C TYR A 21 -16.85 6.63 -5.91
N PRO A 22 -16.85 7.26 -4.72
CA PRO A 22 -18.09 7.47 -3.98
C PRO A 22 -19.00 8.47 -4.69
N ASN A 23 -20.30 8.29 -4.48
CA ASN A 23 -21.35 9.22 -4.89
C ASN A 23 -22.09 9.77 -3.66
N GLU A 24 -23.02 10.70 -3.89
CA GLU A 24 -23.80 11.34 -2.84
C GLU A 24 -24.63 10.37 -1.98
N GLN A 25 -25.07 9.24 -2.52
CA GLN A 25 -25.89 8.31 -1.74
C GLN A 25 -25.05 7.63 -0.65
N ILE A 26 -23.82 7.22 -0.99
CA ILE A 26 -22.93 6.50 -0.07
C ILE A 26 -22.27 7.44 0.93
N MET A 27 -21.88 8.66 0.52
CA MET A 27 -21.17 9.61 1.38
C MET A 27 -21.94 9.98 2.66
N TRP A 28 -23.27 10.08 2.55
CA TRP A 28 -24.14 10.51 3.66
C TRP A 28 -24.95 9.38 4.29
N ASP A 29 -24.69 8.12 3.93
CA ASP A 29 -25.27 6.97 4.62
C ASP A 29 -24.46 6.63 5.88
N GLU A 30 -24.97 7.05 7.04
CA GLU A 30 -24.32 6.85 8.34
C GLU A 30 -24.23 5.38 8.78
N SER A 31 -24.95 4.46 8.12
CA SER A 31 -24.87 3.03 8.43
C SER A 31 -23.58 2.37 7.91
N VAL A 32 -22.98 2.98 6.89
CA VAL A 32 -21.75 2.51 6.22
C VAL A 32 -20.60 3.51 6.33
N VAL A 33 -20.88 4.82 6.38
CA VAL A 33 -19.90 5.89 6.57
C VAL A 33 -20.25 6.64 7.86
N PRO A 34 -19.84 6.12 9.03
CA PRO A 34 -20.16 6.73 10.31
C PRO A 34 -19.46 8.09 10.48
N SER A 35 -20.08 8.98 11.26
CA SER A 35 -19.41 10.22 11.72
C SER A 35 -18.45 9.94 12.88
N ILE A 36 -17.54 10.87 13.16
CA ILE A 36 -16.61 10.80 14.32
C ILE A 36 -17.36 10.57 15.64
N ASN A 37 -18.61 11.03 15.74
CA ASN A 37 -19.43 10.93 16.94
C ASN A 37 -20.10 9.56 17.14
N TYR A 38 -19.71 8.54 16.37
CA TYR A 38 -20.25 7.20 16.51
C TYR A 38 -19.92 6.60 17.89
N SER A 39 -20.96 6.35 18.69
CA SER A 39 -20.82 5.90 20.09
C SER A 39 -20.37 4.44 20.26
N GLY A 40 -20.37 3.65 19.18
CA GLY A 40 -20.09 2.21 19.26
C GLY A 40 -21.26 1.36 19.77
N GLU A 41 -22.40 1.97 20.14
CA GLU A 41 -23.56 1.26 20.68
C GLU A 41 -24.37 0.52 19.60
N GLY A 42 -24.32 1.01 18.35
CA GLY A 42 -24.95 0.38 17.19
C GLY A 42 -24.09 -0.72 16.55
N CYS A 43 -24.64 -1.39 15.53
CA CYS A 43 -23.85 -2.19 14.60
C CYS A 43 -23.75 -1.41 13.28
N LEU A 44 -22.55 -1.35 12.71
CA LEU A 44 -22.32 -0.83 11.36
C LEU A 44 -22.27 -1.96 10.35
N ALA A 45 -22.70 -1.70 9.12
CA ALA A 45 -22.62 -2.63 8.00
C ALA A 45 -21.19 -2.71 7.42
N LEU A 46 -20.19 -2.86 8.31
CA LEU A 46 -18.78 -2.87 7.97
C LEU A 46 -18.17 -4.26 8.10
N PRO A 47 -17.31 -4.68 7.15
CA PRO A 47 -16.48 -5.86 7.33
C PRO A 47 -15.59 -5.75 8.57
N LYS A 48 -15.30 -6.88 9.20
CA LYS A 48 -14.39 -6.94 10.34
C LYS A 48 -13.10 -7.62 9.93
N LEU A 49 -11.97 -6.98 10.24
CA LEU A 49 -10.64 -7.57 10.16
C LEU A 49 -10.34 -8.23 11.50
N ASN A 50 -10.06 -9.53 11.48
CA ASN A 50 -9.68 -10.30 12.66
C ASN A 50 -8.56 -11.27 12.23
N LEU A 51 -8.40 -12.38 12.94
CA LEU A 51 -7.33 -13.33 12.69
C LEU A 51 -7.57 -14.24 11.46
N GLN A 52 -8.83 -14.49 11.07
CA GLN A 52 -9.17 -15.50 10.05
C GLN A 52 -10.07 -14.97 8.94
N PHE A 53 -9.84 -15.48 7.72
CA PHE A 53 -10.57 -15.12 6.51
C PHE A 53 -10.88 -16.36 5.69
N LEU A 54 -12.10 -16.49 5.15
CA LEU A 54 -12.56 -17.73 4.49
C LEU A 54 -11.69 -18.11 3.28
N THR A 55 -11.33 -17.11 2.48
CA THR A 55 -10.50 -17.23 1.28
C THR A 55 -9.72 -15.94 1.07
N LEU A 56 -8.75 -15.95 0.15
CA LEU A 56 -8.06 -14.72 -0.28
C LEU A 56 -9.06 -13.70 -0.86
N HIS A 57 -10.09 -14.17 -1.56
CA HIS A 57 -11.13 -13.31 -2.09
C HIS A 57 -11.93 -12.62 -0.97
N ASP A 58 -12.28 -13.34 0.11
CA ASP A 58 -12.91 -12.76 1.29
C ASP A 58 -12.00 -11.70 1.93
N TYR A 59 -10.73 -12.03 2.18
CA TYR A 59 -9.75 -11.07 2.72
C TYR A 59 -9.68 -9.78 1.87
N LEU A 60 -9.50 -9.92 0.56
CA LEU A 60 -9.39 -8.78 -0.36
C LEU A 60 -10.69 -7.97 -0.42
N LEU A 61 -11.86 -8.63 -0.44
CA LEU A 61 -13.15 -7.96 -0.47
C LEU A 61 -13.40 -7.13 0.81
N ARG A 62 -13.03 -7.66 1.98
CA ARG A 62 -13.17 -6.92 3.24
C ARG A 62 -12.27 -5.69 3.25
N ASN A 63 -11.01 -5.83 2.83
CA ASN A 63 -10.09 -4.71 2.73
C ASN A 63 -10.54 -3.68 1.67
N PHE A 64 -11.01 -4.13 0.50
CA PHE A 64 -11.56 -3.28 -0.55
C PHE A 64 -12.69 -2.40 -0.02
N ASN A 65 -13.68 -3.01 0.65
CA ASN A 65 -14.83 -2.28 1.17
C ASN A 65 -14.44 -1.31 2.30
N LEU A 66 -13.60 -1.75 3.24
CA LEU A 66 -13.14 -0.89 4.34
C LEU A 66 -12.36 0.32 3.81
N PHE A 67 -11.40 0.07 2.92
CA PHE A 67 -10.58 1.14 2.34
C PHE A 67 -11.42 2.10 1.48
N ARG A 68 -12.42 1.59 0.74
CA ARG A 68 -13.38 2.41 -0.01
C ARG A 68 -14.18 3.32 0.92
N LEU A 69 -14.67 2.79 2.04
CA LEU A 69 -15.50 3.55 2.98
C LEU A 69 -14.69 4.56 3.80
N GLU A 70 -13.47 4.20 4.20
CA GLU A 70 -12.51 5.13 4.81
C GLU A 70 -12.19 6.29 3.87
N SER A 71 -11.85 5.99 2.61
CA SER A 71 -11.59 7.02 1.59
C SER A 71 -12.83 7.88 1.34
N THR A 72 -14.02 7.30 1.39
CA THR A 72 -15.30 8.03 1.24
C THR A 72 -15.50 9.05 2.36
N TYR A 73 -15.14 8.68 3.59
CA TYR A 73 -15.19 9.57 4.74
C TYR A 73 -14.26 10.79 4.54
N GLU A 74 -13.01 10.57 4.13
CA GLU A 74 -12.06 11.66 3.85
C GLU A 74 -12.55 12.59 2.73
N ILE A 75 -13.07 12.02 1.64
CA ILE A 75 -13.60 12.80 0.51
C ILE A 75 -14.80 13.64 0.96
N ARG A 76 -15.66 13.09 1.84
CA ARG A 76 -16.78 13.83 2.43
C ARG A 76 -16.30 15.02 3.25
N GLU A 77 -15.22 14.88 4.02
CA GLU A 77 -14.61 16.00 4.77
C GLU A 77 -14.05 17.07 3.83
N ASP A 78 -13.32 16.67 2.77
CA ASP A 78 -12.78 17.59 1.77
C ASP A 78 -13.89 18.41 1.08
N ILE A 79 -15.03 17.79 0.76
CA ILE A 79 -16.20 18.47 0.17
C ILE A 79 -16.80 19.47 1.16
N GLN A 80 -16.94 19.08 2.44
CA GLN A 80 -17.46 19.95 3.50
C GLN A 80 -16.54 21.13 3.81
N GLU A 81 -15.23 20.96 3.67
CA GLU A 81 -14.26 22.05 3.80
C GLU A 81 -14.30 22.98 2.58
N ALA A 82 -14.31 22.42 1.36
CA ALA A 82 -14.15 23.21 0.14
C ALA A 82 -15.41 23.98 -0.29
N THR A 83 -16.60 23.39 -0.13
CA THR A 83 -17.86 23.91 -0.69
C THR A 83 -18.33 25.23 -0.05
N PRO A 84 -18.32 25.40 1.29
CA PRO A 84 -18.76 26.65 1.94
C PRO A 84 -17.99 27.89 1.48
N HIS A 85 -16.70 27.72 1.14
CA HIS A 85 -15.85 28.82 0.68
C HIS A 85 -16.24 29.37 -0.70
N LEU A 86 -16.98 28.62 -1.51
CA LEU A 86 -17.46 29.07 -2.82
C LEU A 86 -18.62 30.05 -2.73
N LEU A 87 -19.32 30.12 -1.60
CA LEU A 87 -20.49 30.97 -1.36
C LEU A 87 -21.50 30.90 -2.54
N PRO A 88 -22.11 29.72 -2.78
CA PRO A 88 -23.10 29.54 -3.82
C PRO A 88 -24.34 30.42 -3.55
N TYR A 89 -24.90 31.02 -4.59
CA TYR A 89 -26.15 31.78 -4.55
C TYR A 89 -26.91 31.62 -5.88
N ILE A 90 -28.21 31.88 -5.87
CA ILE A 90 -29.00 31.96 -7.10
C ILE A 90 -28.90 33.38 -7.67
N ASN A 91 -28.47 33.49 -8.93
CA ASN A 91 -28.36 34.77 -9.62
C ASN A 91 -29.74 35.28 -10.09
N ASN A 92 -29.77 36.46 -10.71
CA ASN A 92 -31.02 37.07 -11.19
C ASN A 92 -31.71 36.27 -12.33
N GLU A 93 -30.99 35.36 -12.97
CA GLU A 93 -31.47 34.49 -14.05
C GLU A 93 -31.99 33.15 -13.51
N GLY A 94 -31.93 32.92 -12.19
CA GLY A 94 -32.34 31.67 -11.56
C GLY A 94 -31.27 30.58 -11.59
N GLU A 95 -30.05 30.88 -12.04
CA GLU A 95 -28.94 29.94 -12.13
C GLU A 95 -28.05 29.99 -10.90
N THR A 96 -27.37 28.89 -10.59
CA THR A 96 -26.38 28.86 -9.51
C THR A 96 -25.12 29.60 -9.93
N ALA A 97 -24.71 30.57 -9.13
CA ALA A 97 -23.47 31.31 -9.28
C ALA A 97 -22.67 31.31 -7.97
N PHE A 98 -21.39 31.69 -8.05
CA PHE A 98 -20.45 31.65 -6.93
C PHE A 98 -19.83 33.03 -6.72
N ARG A 99 -19.81 33.51 -5.47
CA ARG A 99 -19.17 34.79 -5.09
C ARG A 99 -17.86 34.59 -4.33
N GLY A 100 -17.69 33.42 -3.73
CA GLY A 100 -16.53 33.05 -2.94
C GLY A 100 -15.45 32.39 -3.79
N TRP A 101 -14.41 31.93 -3.12
CA TRP A 101 -13.30 31.21 -3.73
C TRP A 101 -12.84 30.12 -2.77
N SER A 102 -12.53 28.95 -3.30
CA SER A 102 -11.96 27.83 -2.55
C SER A 102 -10.58 27.49 -3.09
N ARG A 103 -9.65 27.07 -2.22
CA ARG A 103 -8.33 26.58 -2.64
C ARG A 103 -8.40 25.27 -3.39
N MET A 104 -9.38 24.44 -3.03
CA MET A 104 -9.51 23.07 -3.50
C MET A 104 -10.64 22.90 -4.51
N ALA A 105 -11.51 23.90 -4.69
CA ALA A 105 -12.62 23.83 -5.64
C ALA A 105 -12.72 25.09 -6.51
N VAL A 106 -13.08 24.90 -7.79
CA VAL A 106 -13.23 25.94 -8.81
C VAL A 106 -14.57 25.78 -9.57
N PRO A 107 -15.27 26.88 -9.90
CA PRO A 107 -16.46 26.81 -10.74
C PRO A 107 -16.12 26.31 -12.17
N ILE A 108 -16.94 25.38 -12.66
CA ILE A 108 -16.82 24.87 -14.03
C ILE A 108 -17.39 25.89 -15.00
N LYS A 109 -16.66 26.18 -16.08
CA LYS A 109 -17.14 27.01 -17.20
C LYS A 109 -17.87 26.19 -18.25
N LYS A 110 -17.39 24.98 -18.50
CA LYS A 110 -17.99 24.06 -19.47
C LYS A 110 -17.68 22.63 -19.09
N PHE A 111 -18.68 21.77 -19.16
CA PHE A 111 -18.55 20.33 -19.06
C PHE A 111 -19.14 19.69 -20.31
N LYS A 112 -18.48 18.68 -20.87
CA LYS A 112 -19.01 17.92 -22.00
C LYS A 112 -18.44 16.51 -22.04
N ILE A 113 -19.29 15.50 -22.15
CA ILE A 113 -18.87 14.14 -22.51
C ILE A 113 -18.41 14.13 -23.97
N THR A 114 -17.18 13.67 -24.20
CA THR A 114 -16.54 13.67 -25.52
C THR A 114 -16.69 12.35 -26.24
N GLU A 115 -16.54 11.22 -25.54
CA GLU A 115 -16.58 9.89 -26.13
C GLU A 115 -17.15 8.88 -25.12
N VAL A 116 -18.01 7.99 -25.62
CA VAL A 116 -18.48 6.80 -24.91
C VAL A 116 -18.19 5.61 -25.80
N LYS A 117 -17.27 4.74 -25.39
CA LYS A 117 -16.89 3.56 -26.17
C LYS A 117 -17.85 2.41 -25.91
N GLN A 118 -17.96 1.52 -26.90
CA GLN A 118 -18.77 0.31 -26.76
C GLN A 118 -18.25 -0.58 -25.61
N PRO A 119 -19.14 -1.30 -24.90
CA PRO A 119 -18.77 -2.30 -23.91
C PRO A 119 -17.83 -3.37 -24.48
N ASN A 120 -16.94 -3.89 -23.62
CA ASN A 120 -16.17 -5.08 -23.98
C ASN A 120 -17.07 -6.32 -24.04
N ILE A 121 -16.61 -7.36 -24.73
CA ILE A 121 -17.35 -8.63 -24.80
C ILE A 121 -17.53 -9.19 -23.38
N GLY A 122 -18.79 -9.39 -22.97
CA GLY A 122 -19.16 -9.91 -21.66
C GLY A 122 -19.42 -8.83 -20.60
N GLU A 123 -19.14 -7.56 -20.89
CA GLU A 123 -19.45 -6.43 -20.01
C GLU A 123 -20.71 -5.70 -20.48
N VAL A 124 -21.46 -5.13 -19.53
CA VAL A 124 -22.64 -4.29 -19.81
C VAL A 124 -22.29 -2.79 -19.81
N LYS A 125 -21.31 -2.41 -19.00
CA LYS A 125 -20.81 -1.03 -18.90
C LYS A 125 -19.90 -0.68 -20.09
N PRO A 126 -19.82 0.59 -20.50
CA PRO A 126 -18.90 1.01 -21.57
C PRO A 126 -17.44 0.71 -21.21
N SER A 127 -16.60 0.46 -22.22
CA SER A 127 -15.16 0.23 -21.99
C SER A 127 -14.41 1.50 -21.59
N SER A 128 -14.92 2.67 -21.95
CA SER A 128 -14.34 3.97 -21.60
C SER A 128 -15.38 5.09 -21.75
N VAL A 129 -15.34 6.06 -20.84
CA VAL A 129 -16.10 7.30 -20.92
C VAL A 129 -15.15 8.46 -20.70
N THR A 130 -15.04 9.36 -21.66
CA THR A 130 -14.19 10.55 -21.58
C THR A 130 -15.03 11.82 -21.57
N ALA A 131 -14.57 12.83 -20.84
CA ALA A 131 -15.20 14.14 -20.79
C ALA A 131 -14.15 15.25 -20.79
N GLN A 132 -14.55 16.43 -21.24
CA GLN A 132 -13.77 17.66 -21.17
C GLN A 132 -14.38 18.64 -20.18
N ILE A 133 -13.53 19.20 -19.34
CA ILE A 133 -13.87 20.18 -18.33
C ILE A 133 -13.04 21.43 -18.57
N THR A 134 -13.69 22.58 -18.73
CA THR A 134 -13.02 23.87 -18.82
C THR A 134 -13.28 24.67 -17.55
N PHE A 135 -12.21 25.22 -16.95
CA PHE A 135 -12.30 26.13 -15.80
C PHE A 135 -11.30 27.29 -15.94
N SER A 136 -11.51 28.34 -15.16
CA SER A 136 -10.61 29.51 -15.12
C SER A 136 -9.87 29.57 -13.79
N VAL A 137 -8.57 29.87 -13.85
CA VAL A 137 -7.74 30.14 -12.66
C VAL A 137 -7.54 31.65 -12.42
N SER A 138 -8.23 32.51 -13.17
CA SER A 138 -8.07 33.97 -13.12
C SER A 138 -8.36 34.58 -11.74
N SER A 139 -9.34 34.04 -11.01
CA SER A 139 -9.72 34.53 -9.69
C SER A 139 -8.71 34.19 -8.58
N TYR A 140 -7.76 33.29 -8.83
CA TYR A 140 -6.83 32.82 -7.83
C TYR A 140 -5.53 33.61 -7.74
N LYS A 141 -4.92 33.64 -6.55
CA LYS A 141 -3.58 34.17 -6.33
C LYS A 141 -2.52 33.26 -6.97
N ALA A 142 -1.33 33.81 -7.25
CA ALA A 142 -0.24 33.11 -7.94
C ALA A 142 0.09 31.72 -7.35
N GLN A 143 0.15 31.60 -6.02
CA GLN A 143 0.40 30.32 -5.35
C GLN A 143 -0.66 29.27 -5.67
N MET A 144 -1.94 29.62 -5.59
CA MET A 144 -3.05 28.71 -5.87
C MET A 144 -3.14 28.38 -7.36
N ARG A 145 -2.86 29.35 -8.25
CA ARG A 145 -2.73 29.09 -9.69
C ARG A 145 -1.64 28.05 -9.94
N SER A 146 -0.50 28.16 -9.26
CA SER A 146 0.59 27.19 -9.37
C SER A 146 0.16 25.80 -8.90
N GLU A 147 -0.67 25.70 -7.86
CA GLU A 147 -1.18 24.41 -7.37
C GLU A 147 -2.15 23.76 -8.37
N TRP A 148 -3.07 24.53 -8.96
CA TRP A 148 -3.97 24.04 -10.00
C TRP A 148 -3.22 23.68 -11.30
N ASN A 149 -2.14 24.40 -11.62
CA ASN A 149 -1.27 24.08 -12.75
C ASN A 149 -0.36 22.87 -12.48
N ALA A 150 -0.24 22.42 -11.23
CA ALA A 150 0.58 21.27 -10.85
C ALA A 150 -0.18 19.94 -10.84
N LEU A 151 -1.46 19.95 -11.24
CA LEU A 151 -2.25 18.74 -11.46
C LEU A 151 -1.62 17.86 -12.53
N LYS A 152 -1.60 16.54 -12.31
CA LYS A 152 -0.91 15.55 -13.14
C LYS A 152 -1.87 14.56 -13.76
N GLU A 153 -1.38 13.82 -14.74
CA GLU A 153 -2.03 12.58 -15.20
C GLU A 153 -2.26 11.65 -13.99
N HIS A 154 -3.39 10.95 -14.00
CA HIS A 154 -3.86 10.08 -12.92
C HIS A 154 -4.29 10.77 -11.62
N ASP A 155 -4.19 12.10 -11.50
CA ASP A 155 -4.79 12.79 -10.38
C ASP A 155 -6.32 12.64 -10.45
N VAL A 156 -6.93 12.29 -9.31
CA VAL A 156 -8.38 12.18 -9.18
C VAL A 156 -8.98 13.56 -8.86
N LEU A 157 -10.05 13.91 -9.57
CA LEU A 157 -10.87 15.09 -9.33
C LEU A 157 -12.31 14.68 -9.05
N PHE A 158 -13.09 15.59 -8.47
CA PHE A 158 -14.51 15.42 -8.20
C PHE A 158 -15.34 16.50 -8.88
N LEU A 159 -16.36 16.06 -9.60
CA LEU A 159 -17.40 16.86 -10.21
C LEU A 159 -18.55 16.97 -9.22
N LEU A 160 -18.91 18.20 -8.87
CA LEU A 160 -19.99 18.49 -7.93
C LEU A 160 -21.09 19.29 -8.64
N SER A 161 -22.33 18.97 -8.32
CA SER A 161 -23.51 19.77 -8.68
C SER A 161 -24.03 20.43 -7.42
N VAL A 162 -23.82 21.73 -7.31
CA VAL A 162 -24.26 22.53 -6.16
C VAL A 162 -25.42 23.42 -6.61
N CYS A 163 -26.56 23.35 -5.94
CA CYS A 163 -27.69 24.24 -6.10
C CYS A 163 -28.13 24.72 -4.71
N PRO A 164 -27.86 25.98 -4.33
CA PRO A 164 -28.31 26.51 -3.05
C PRO A 164 -29.85 26.61 -3.01
N SER A 165 -30.43 26.52 -1.81
CA SER A 165 -31.87 26.74 -1.63
C SER A 165 -32.24 28.19 -1.95
N PHE A 166 -33.40 28.37 -2.60
CA PHE A 166 -33.89 29.71 -2.99
C PHE A 166 -34.29 30.54 -1.76
N GLU A 167 -34.76 29.87 -0.71
CA GLU A 167 -35.09 30.47 0.57
C GLU A 167 -33.98 30.16 1.59
N PRO A 168 -33.47 31.17 2.32
CA PRO A 168 -32.58 30.91 3.43
C PRO A 168 -33.36 30.11 4.49
N LEU A 169 -32.83 28.94 4.86
CA LEU A 169 -33.40 28.11 5.91
C LEU A 169 -33.59 28.97 7.17
N SER A 170 -34.76 28.89 7.81
CA SER A 170 -34.95 29.45 9.15
C SER A 170 -33.94 28.85 10.12
N ALA A 171 -33.69 29.50 11.27
CA ALA A 171 -32.73 28.99 12.26
C ALA A 171 -33.02 27.55 12.70
N GLU A 172 -34.31 27.19 12.83
CA GLU A 172 -34.75 25.82 13.19
C GLU A 172 -34.58 24.82 12.03
N GLU A 173 -34.80 25.24 10.79
CA GLU A 173 -34.60 24.41 9.60
C GLU A 173 -33.11 24.20 9.32
N ALA A 174 -32.28 25.22 9.53
CA ALA A 174 -30.83 25.13 9.38
C ALA A 174 -30.19 24.16 10.39
N GLU A 175 -30.74 24.09 11.61
CA GLU A 175 -30.28 23.16 12.65
C GLU A 175 -30.66 21.71 12.32
N LYS A 176 -31.82 21.48 11.70
CA LYS A 176 -32.31 20.15 11.29
C LYS A 176 -31.85 19.70 9.92
N ALA A 177 -31.41 20.62 9.06
CA ALA A 177 -31.00 20.31 7.69
C ALA A 177 -29.81 19.34 7.70
N SER A 178 -29.86 18.36 6.80
CA SER A 178 -28.74 17.47 6.53
C SER A 178 -27.56 18.26 5.97
N VAL A 179 -26.36 17.68 6.05
CA VAL A 179 -25.15 18.32 5.52
C VAL A 179 -25.26 18.63 4.01
N PRO A 180 -25.75 17.71 3.14
CA PRO A 180 -25.95 18.01 1.72
C PRO A 180 -26.88 19.20 1.48
N GLU A 181 -27.99 19.26 2.20
CA GLU A 181 -28.97 20.36 2.08
C GLU A 181 -28.35 21.70 2.45
N ARG A 182 -27.57 21.77 3.54
CA ARG A 182 -26.86 23.00 3.93
C ARG A 182 -25.83 23.44 2.91
N LEU A 183 -25.18 22.49 2.24
CA LEU A 183 -24.22 22.77 1.18
C LEU A 183 -24.88 23.05 -0.17
N GLY A 184 -26.18 22.77 -0.31
CA GLY A 184 -26.87 22.73 -1.61
C GLY A 184 -26.31 21.64 -2.53
N LEU A 185 -25.66 20.61 -2.01
CA LEU A 185 -24.99 19.60 -2.81
C LEU A 185 -25.99 18.54 -3.30
N GLN A 186 -26.07 18.36 -4.61
CA GLN A 186 -27.01 17.43 -5.25
C GLN A 186 -26.32 16.15 -5.73
N TYR A 187 -25.19 16.28 -6.43
CA TYR A 187 -24.50 15.14 -7.05
C TYR A 187 -23.00 15.23 -6.86
N VAL A 188 -22.36 14.06 -6.73
CA VAL A 188 -20.91 13.90 -6.67
C VAL A 188 -20.46 12.79 -7.61
N ARG A 189 -19.55 13.08 -8.54
CA ARG A 189 -18.92 12.06 -9.40
C ARG A 189 -17.41 12.23 -9.40
N GLY A 190 -16.66 11.15 -9.29
CA GLY A 190 -15.21 11.17 -9.44
C GLY A 190 -14.78 11.03 -10.89
N CYS A 191 -13.62 11.57 -11.21
CA CYS A 191 -12.97 11.44 -12.51
C CYS A 191 -11.45 11.45 -12.36
N GLU A 192 -10.75 10.94 -13.37
CA GLU A 192 -9.29 10.86 -13.40
C GLU A 192 -8.73 11.66 -14.56
N ILE A 193 -7.70 12.45 -14.32
CA ILE A 193 -7.07 13.27 -15.36
C ILE A 193 -6.33 12.38 -16.36
N ILE A 194 -6.67 12.54 -17.64
CA ILE A 194 -5.93 11.98 -18.77
C ILE A 194 -4.90 13.00 -19.25
N GLU A 195 -5.35 14.23 -19.51
CA GLU A 195 -4.49 15.30 -20.03
C GLU A 195 -5.02 16.69 -19.64
N ILE A 196 -4.13 17.67 -19.62
CA ILE A 196 -4.45 19.07 -19.30
C ILE A 196 -3.85 19.96 -20.38
N CYS A 197 -4.65 20.86 -20.93
CA CYS A 197 -4.24 21.89 -21.88
C CYS A 197 -4.42 23.29 -21.30
N ASP A 198 -3.52 24.20 -21.68
CA ASP A 198 -3.66 25.62 -21.42
C ASP A 198 -4.64 26.30 -22.40
N GLU A 199 -4.77 27.63 -22.32
CA GLU A 199 -5.73 28.38 -23.13
C GLU A 199 -5.39 28.39 -24.63
N GLU A 200 -4.12 28.19 -24.99
CA GLU A 200 -3.69 28.06 -26.39
C GLU A 200 -3.80 26.61 -26.91
N GLY A 201 -4.25 25.67 -26.07
CA GLY A 201 -4.31 24.25 -26.40
C GLY A 201 -2.97 23.51 -26.26
N THR A 202 -1.99 24.12 -25.59
CA THR A 202 -0.70 23.47 -25.31
C THR A 202 -0.85 22.52 -24.14
N LEU A 203 -0.41 21.27 -24.31
CA LEU A 203 -0.39 20.28 -23.24
C LEU A 203 0.53 20.74 -22.09
N MET A 204 0.00 20.68 -20.87
CA MET A 204 0.70 21.05 -19.64
C MET A 204 1.35 19.86 -18.93
N ASN A 205 0.83 18.65 -19.20
CA ASN A 205 1.27 17.40 -18.60
C ASN A 205 1.91 16.53 -19.67
N ASP A 206 3.05 15.93 -19.34
CA ASP A 206 3.57 14.81 -20.13
C ASP A 206 4.37 13.82 -19.29
N PHE A 207 3.77 12.64 -19.06
CA PHE A 207 4.49 11.40 -18.76
C PHE A 207 4.50 10.44 -19.96
N SER A 208 3.73 10.74 -21.01
CA SER A 208 3.68 9.95 -22.25
C SER A 208 4.92 10.08 -23.13
N GLY A 209 5.84 11.00 -22.77
CA GLY A 209 7.07 11.29 -23.52
C GLY A 209 6.86 12.16 -24.77
N LYS A 210 5.68 12.76 -24.93
CA LYS A 210 5.32 13.67 -26.04
C LYS A 210 5.92 15.08 -25.92
N ILE A 211 6.25 15.53 -24.71
CA ILE A 211 6.88 16.82 -24.38
C ILE A 211 8.11 16.53 -23.52
N LYS A 212 9.29 16.81 -24.06
CA LYS A 212 10.54 16.71 -23.29
C LYS A 212 10.51 17.73 -22.15
N ARG A 213 11.07 17.37 -21.00
CA ARG A 213 11.17 18.25 -19.81
C ARG A 213 11.86 19.59 -20.11
N GLU A 214 12.73 19.62 -21.11
CA GLU A 214 13.44 20.80 -21.64
C GLU A 214 12.53 21.75 -22.43
N GLU A 215 11.41 21.26 -22.95
CA GLU A 215 10.43 22.01 -23.76
C GLU A 215 9.24 22.51 -22.92
N TRP A 216 9.26 22.27 -21.61
CA TRP A 216 8.20 22.70 -20.71
C TRP A 216 8.15 24.23 -20.61
N LYS A 217 7.04 24.80 -21.10
CA LYS A 217 6.77 26.23 -21.03
C LYS A 217 5.75 26.51 -19.92
N PRO A 218 5.82 27.67 -19.26
CA PRO A 218 4.78 28.07 -18.33
C PRO A 218 3.43 28.13 -19.06
N PRO A 219 2.34 27.65 -18.43
CA PRO A 219 1.04 27.58 -19.09
C PRO A 219 0.53 28.98 -19.40
N LYS A 220 0.01 29.16 -20.61
CA LYS A 220 -0.45 30.46 -21.08
C LYS A 220 -1.93 30.67 -20.82
N GLY A 221 -2.30 31.94 -20.69
CA GLY A 221 -3.67 32.33 -20.42
C GLY A 221 -4.20 31.87 -19.06
N GLU A 222 -5.49 32.08 -18.85
CA GLU A 222 -6.18 31.86 -17.58
C GLU A 222 -7.13 30.66 -17.62
N LEU A 223 -7.44 30.14 -18.81
CA LEU A 223 -8.29 28.98 -18.99
C LEU A 223 -7.49 27.68 -18.99
N ARG A 224 -8.07 26.64 -18.41
CA ARG A 224 -7.56 25.26 -18.43
C ARG A 224 -8.64 24.36 -18.96
N THR A 225 -8.28 23.47 -19.86
CA THR A 225 -9.16 22.39 -20.35
C THR A 225 -8.53 21.06 -19.95
N VAL A 226 -9.28 20.28 -19.18
CA VAL A 226 -8.86 18.96 -18.70
C VAL A 226 -9.70 17.91 -19.37
N THR A 227 -9.05 16.94 -20.02
CA THR A 227 -9.69 15.71 -20.49
C THR A 227 -9.60 14.69 -19.36
N VAL A 228 -10.74 14.13 -18.96
CA VAL A 228 -10.84 13.17 -17.85
C VAL A 228 -11.49 11.87 -18.28
N ALA A 229 -11.12 10.78 -17.60
CA ALA A 229 -11.85 9.52 -17.60
C ALA A 229 -12.92 9.55 -16.49
N LEU A 230 -14.15 9.22 -16.84
CA LEU A 230 -15.24 9.00 -15.89
C LEU A 230 -15.34 7.51 -15.53
N ASP A 231 -15.85 7.20 -14.34
CA ASP A 231 -16.11 5.81 -13.95
C ASP A 231 -17.22 5.19 -14.82
N THR A 232 -16.87 4.12 -15.51
CA THR A 232 -17.75 3.48 -16.49
C THR A 232 -18.92 2.75 -15.84
N ALA A 233 -18.74 2.21 -14.63
CA ALA A 233 -19.80 1.55 -13.89
C ALA A 233 -20.81 2.58 -13.39
N GLN A 234 -20.34 3.70 -12.82
CA GLN A 234 -21.20 4.80 -12.39
C GLN A 234 -21.94 5.43 -13.57
N TYR A 235 -21.27 5.64 -14.71
CA TYR A 235 -21.93 6.15 -15.91
C TYR A 235 -23.05 5.23 -16.39
N HIS A 236 -22.81 3.92 -16.41
CA HIS A 236 -23.83 2.96 -16.80
C HIS A 236 -25.03 2.98 -15.83
N MET A 237 -24.78 3.05 -14.52
CA MET A 237 -25.82 3.17 -13.50
C MET A 237 -26.66 4.45 -13.72
N ASP A 238 -26.00 5.59 -13.91
CA ASP A 238 -26.67 6.88 -14.10
C ASP A 238 -27.56 6.88 -15.36
N VAL A 239 -27.05 6.39 -16.49
CA VAL A 239 -27.82 6.31 -17.74
C VAL A 239 -29.01 5.34 -17.63
N THR A 240 -28.82 4.25 -16.89
CA THR A 240 -29.89 3.27 -16.65
C THR A 240 -30.99 3.88 -15.78
N ASP A 241 -30.63 4.60 -14.72
CA ASP A 241 -31.60 5.30 -13.86
C ASP A 241 -32.35 6.40 -14.64
N ILE A 242 -31.69 7.12 -15.55
CA ILE A 242 -32.35 8.08 -16.45
C ILE A 242 -33.37 7.37 -17.35
N ALA A 243 -32.98 6.26 -17.97
CA ALA A 243 -33.83 5.52 -18.91
C ALA A 243 -35.03 4.83 -18.22
N GLU A 244 -34.82 4.21 -17.07
CA GLU A 244 -35.83 3.40 -16.38
C GLU A 244 -36.70 4.22 -15.42
N ARG A 245 -36.12 5.20 -14.75
CA ARG A 245 -36.78 5.97 -13.67
C ARG A 245 -37.10 7.41 -14.08
N GLY A 246 -36.69 7.84 -15.28
CA GLY A 246 -36.87 9.22 -15.73
C GLY A 246 -36.07 10.22 -14.90
N ALA A 247 -34.93 9.80 -14.34
CA ALA A 247 -34.05 10.68 -13.56
C ALA A 247 -33.52 11.84 -14.41
N GLN A 248 -33.13 12.94 -13.74
CA GLN A 248 -32.54 14.10 -14.40
C GLN A 248 -31.16 13.76 -15.01
N ASP A 249 -30.81 14.41 -16.12
CA ASP A 249 -29.46 14.31 -16.68
C ASP A 249 -28.42 14.96 -15.76
N ILE A 250 -27.75 14.14 -14.96
CA ILE A 250 -26.72 14.53 -13.98
C ILE A 250 -25.56 15.23 -14.67
N TYR A 251 -25.16 14.76 -15.86
CA TYR A 251 -23.97 15.24 -16.56
C TYR A 251 -24.12 16.67 -17.09
N GLY A 252 -25.36 17.16 -17.23
CA GLY A 252 -25.65 18.56 -17.54
C GLY A 252 -25.63 19.51 -16.33
N THR A 253 -25.49 18.99 -15.10
CA THR A 253 -25.67 19.79 -13.87
C THR A 253 -24.37 20.20 -13.17
N PHE A 254 -23.23 19.60 -13.54
CA PHE A 254 -21.96 19.87 -12.86
C PHE A 254 -21.53 21.32 -13.00
N ASN A 255 -21.27 21.98 -11.88
CA ASN A 255 -20.91 23.40 -11.84
C ASN A 255 -19.71 23.70 -10.94
N VAL A 256 -19.17 22.71 -10.23
CA VAL A 256 -17.95 22.82 -9.43
C VAL A 256 -17.01 21.64 -9.69
N LEU A 257 -15.73 21.93 -9.86
CA LEU A 257 -14.65 20.96 -9.94
C LEU A 257 -13.80 21.06 -8.68
N MET A 258 -13.59 19.94 -7.99
CA MET A 258 -12.80 19.86 -6.76
C MET A 258 -11.58 18.96 -6.98
N ARG A 259 -10.41 19.41 -6.53
CA ARG A 259 -9.19 18.60 -6.41
C ARG A 259 -8.95 18.22 -4.96
N ARG A 260 -8.15 17.19 -4.72
CA ARG A 260 -7.69 16.79 -3.39
C ARG A 260 -6.19 17.06 -3.20
N LYS A 261 -5.68 16.88 -1.98
CA LYS A 261 -4.24 16.94 -1.73
C LYS A 261 -3.57 15.70 -2.33
N PRO A 262 -2.48 15.84 -3.13
CA PRO A 262 -1.90 14.70 -3.84
C PRO A 262 -1.48 13.52 -2.95
N LYS A 263 -1.05 13.76 -1.71
CA LYS A 263 -0.63 12.71 -0.76
C LYS A 263 -1.78 11.83 -0.26
N GLU A 264 -3.01 12.34 -0.31
CA GLU A 264 -4.24 11.70 0.18
C GLU A 264 -5.11 11.21 -1.00
N ASN A 265 -4.64 11.40 -2.25
CA ASN A 265 -5.43 11.20 -3.47
C ASN A 265 -5.05 9.94 -4.26
N ASN A 266 -4.58 8.89 -3.57
CA ASN A 266 -4.17 7.62 -4.17
C ASN A 266 -5.22 6.50 -4.04
N PHE A 267 -6.39 6.79 -3.45
CA PHE A 267 -7.37 5.77 -3.10
C PHE A 267 -7.86 4.96 -4.31
N LYS A 268 -8.13 5.61 -5.45
CA LYS A 268 -8.62 4.94 -6.66
C LYS A 268 -7.62 3.92 -7.18
N ALA A 269 -6.33 4.27 -7.23
CA ALA A 269 -5.27 3.37 -7.69
C ALA A 269 -5.13 2.14 -6.77
N ILE A 270 -5.29 2.34 -5.46
CA ILE A 270 -5.28 1.24 -4.49
C ILE A 270 -6.50 0.34 -4.68
N LEU A 271 -7.71 0.91 -4.80
CA LEU A 271 -8.94 0.13 -5.02
C LEU A 271 -8.90 -0.63 -6.35
N GLU A 272 -8.37 -0.01 -7.40
CA GLU A 272 -8.16 -0.65 -8.70
C GLU A 272 -7.17 -1.82 -8.59
N SER A 273 -6.04 -1.61 -7.92
CA SER A 273 -5.05 -2.69 -7.67
C SER A 273 -5.65 -3.86 -6.90
N ILE A 274 -6.46 -3.59 -5.85
CA ILE A 274 -7.14 -4.65 -5.10
C ILE A 274 -8.14 -5.38 -5.99
N ARG A 275 -8.93 -4.66 -6.80
CA ARG A 275 -9.88 -5.27 -7.75
C ARG A 275 -9.18 -6.14 -8.78
N ASP A 276 -8.05 -5.68 -9.31
CA ASP A 276 -7.25 -6.43 -10.29
C ASP A 276 -6.68 -7.70 -9.64
N LEU A 277 -6.17 -7.63 -8.41
CA LEU A 277 -5.73 -8.80 -7.65
C LEU A 277 -6.87 -9.81 -7.43
N MET A 278 -8.11 -9.36 -7.25
CA MET A 278 -9.28 -10.23 -7.12
C MET A 278 -9.68 -10.91 -8.44
N ASN A 279 -9.20 -10.39 -9.57
CA ASN A 279 -9.41 -10.97 -10.90
C ASN A 279 -8.35 -12.01 -11.28
N GLU A 280 -7.19 -12.02 -10.59
CA GLU A 280 -6.03 -12.88 -10.84
C GLU A 280 -6.10 -14.25 -10.13
N TYR A 281 -5.29 -15.20 -10.62
CA TYR A 281 -5.11 -16.52 -10.02
C TYR A 281 -3.73 -16.63 -9.35
N CYS A 282 -3.67 -17.25 -8.16
CA CYS A 282 -2.42 -17.48 -7.40
C CYS A 282 -1.71 -16.19 -6.92
N ILE A 283 -2.31 -15.53 -5.93
CA ILE A 283 -1.80 -14.26 -5.37
C ILE A 283 -0.63 -14.46 -4.40
N VAL A 284 -0.54 -15.62 -3.74
CA VAL A 284 0.44 -15.90 -2.68
C VAL A 284 1.02 -17.30 -2.81
N PRO A 285 2.28 -17.54 -2.35
CA PRO A 285 2.86 -18.87 -2.32
C PRO A 285 2.05 -19.86 -1.48
N ASP A 286 1.99 -21.12 -1.90
CA ASP A 286 1.20 -22.18 -1.23
C ASP A 286 1.58 -22.36 0.25
N TRP A 287 2.87 -22.27 0.58
CA TRP A 287 3.38 -22.39 1.94
C TRP A 287 2.95 -21.23 2.86
N LEU A 288 2.57 -20.09 2.29
CA LEU A 288 2.09 -18.91 3.02
C LEU A 288 0.56 -18.86 3.07
N HIS A 289 -0.14 -19.52 2.15
CA HIS A 289 -1.58 -19.40 1.96
C HIS A 289 -2.40 -19.59 3.26
N ASN A 290 -2.18 -20.70 3.97
CA ASN A 290 -2.94 -21.00 5.19
C ASN A 290 -2.60 -20.03 6.32
N ILE A 291 -1.32 -19.70 6.49
CA ILE A 291 -0.87 -18.76 7.51
C ILE A 291 -1.44 -17.36 7.26
N PHE A 292 -1.44 -16.92 6.00
CA PHE A 292 -2.03 -15.64 5.59
C PHE A 292 -3.53 -15.57 5.91
N LEU A 293 -4.28 -16.66 5.70
CA LEU A 293 -5.70 -16.74 6.04
C LEU A 293 -5.97 -17.00 7.53
N GLY A 294 -4.93 -17.19 8.35
CA GLY A 294 -5.05 -17.44 9.79
C GLY A 294 -5.41 -18.88 10.17
N TYR A 295 -5.23 -19.83 9.26
CA TYR A 295 -5.50 -21.25 9.46
C TYR A 295 -4.22 -22.07 9.65
N GLY A 296 -4.36 -23.25 10.27
CA GLY A 296 -3.28 -24.24 10.39
C GLY A 296 -2.24 -23.90 11.45
N ASP A 297 -1.04 -24.48 11.30
CA ASP A 297 0.10 -24.28 12.20
C ASP A 297 0.82 -22.97 11.86
N PRO A 298 0.85 -21.97 12.77
CA PRO A 298 1.50 -20.69 12.52
C PRO A 298 3.02 -20.81 12.31
N SER A 299 3.63 -21.90 12.77
CA SER A 299 5.06 -22.17 12.59
C SER A 299 5.38 -22.94 11.31
N ALA A 300 4.40 -23.27 10.47
CA ALA A 300 4.62 -24.07 9.26
C ALA A 300 5.55 -23.40 8.23
N ALA A 301 5.58 -22.06 8.18
CA ALA A 301 6.50 -21.30 7.32
C ALA A 301 7.85 -20.98 7.99
N GLN A 302 8.10 -21.49 9.20
CA GLN A 302 9.42 -21.37 9.80
C GLN A 302 10.44 -22.12 8.94
N TRP A 303 11.62 -21.52 8.76
CA TRP A 303 12.62 -22.07 7.84
C TRP A 303 13.00 -23.53 8.10
N THR A 304 12.90 -24.03 9.34
CA THR A 304 13.18 -25.44 9.70
C THR A 304 12.16 -26.45 9.18
N LYS A 305 10.99 -25.97 8.73
CA LYS A 305 9.91 -26.79 8.15
C LYS A 305 9.74 -26.58 6.64
N MET A 306 10.50 -25.65 6.06
CA MET A 306 10.47 -25.35 4.62
C MET A 306 11.34 -26.34 3.84
N PRO A 307 11.05 -26.62 2.55
CA PRO A 307 12.00 -27.33 1.69
C PRO A 307 13.17 -26.43 1.28
N ASP A 308 14.19 -27.03 0.63
CA ASP A 308 15.26 -26.33 -0.08
C ASP A 308 16.14 -25.37 0.75
N HIS A 309 16.49 -25.75 1.97
CA HIS A 309 17.37 -24.95 2.82
C HIS A 309 18.78 -24.76 2.21
N LEU A 310 19.35 -23.58 2.41
CA LEU A 310 20.76 -23.34 2.17
C LEU A 310 21.59 -24.11 3.20
N GLN A 311 22.14 -25.25 2.82
CA GLN A 311 22.93 -26.10 3.73
C GLN A 311 24.30 -25.49 4.07
N LYS A 312 24.95 -24.84 3.11
CA LYS A 312 26.24 -24.18 3.31
C LYS A 312 26.09 -22.71 2.95
N VAL A 313 26.22 -21.85 3.95
CA VAL A 313 26.07 -20.41 3.79
C VAL A 313 27.39 -19.72 4.08
N ASP A 314 27.78 -18.81 3.22
CA ASP A 314 28.87 -17.87 3.45
C ASP A 314 28.35 -16.65 4.21
N PHE A 315 28.71 -16.55 5.50
CA PHE A 315 28.28 -15.45 6.37
C PHE A 315 29.14 -14.20 6.19
N LYS A 316 30.13 -14.21 5.29
CA LYS A 316 30.96 -13.03 4.97
C LYS A 316 31.52 -12.37 6.24
N ASP A 317 31.20 -11.10 6.43
CA ASP A 317 31.63 -10.21 7.51
C ASP A 317 30.64 -10.16 8.69
N THR A 318 29.66 -11.07 8.75
CA THR A 318 28.69 -11.15 9.86
C THR A 318 29.40 -11.29 11.22
N PHE A 319 30.50 -12.05 11.26
CA PHE A 319 31.25 -12.29 12.49
C PHE A 319 32.61 -11.58 12.49
N LEU A 320 32.79 -10.64 13.41
CA LEU A 320 34.07 -9.93 13.61
C LEU A 320 35.27 -10.84 13.88
N ASN A 321 35.09 -11.95 14.60
CA ASN A 321 36.15 -12.91 14.92
C ASN A 321 35.58 -14.28 15.34
N ALA A 322 36.47 -15.26 15.58
CA ALA A 322 36.09 -16.61 15.97
C ALA A 322 35.36 -16.68 17.32
N ASP A 323 35.70 -15.81 18.28
CA ASP A 323 35.05 -15.78 19.59
C ASP A 323 33.63 -15.22 19.50
N HIS A 324 33.42 -14.18 18.69
CA HIS A 324 32.09 -13.67 18.36
C HIS A 324 31.19 -14.76 17.76
N LEU A 325 31.74 -15.59 16.86
CA LEU A 325 31.01 -16.72 16.30
C LEU A 325 30.64 -17.72 17.41
N LYS A 326 31.60 -18.14 18.25
CA LYS A 326 31.32 -19.07 19.37
C LYS A 326 30.25 -18.54 20.33
N GLU A 327 30.32 -17.27 20.70
CA GLU A 327 29.34 -16.62 21.58
C GLU A 327 27.94 -16.53 20.93
N SER A 328 27.87 -16.48 19.60
CA SER A 328 26.61 -16.44 18.87
C SER A 328 25.86 -17.78 18.87
N PHE A 329 26.57 -18.89 19.15
CA PHE A 329 26.05 -20.26 19.18
C PHE A 329 26.27 -20.94 20.55
N PRO A 330 25.62 -20.47 21.63
CA PRO A 330 25.86 -20.98 23.00
C PRO A 330 25.55 -22.48 23.16
N ASP A 331 24.57 -22.98 22.40
CA ASP A 331 24.08 -24.36 22.48
C ASP A 331 24.82 -25.35 21.58
N HIS A 332 25.74 -24.88 20.74
CA HIS A 332 26.47 -25.73 19.78
C HIS A 332 27.94 -25.83 20.14
N GLN A 333 28.57 -26.94 19.74
CA GLN A 333 30.02 -27.08 19.78
C GLN A 333 30.60 -26.67 18.43
N VAL A 334 31.24 -25.49 18.39
CA VAL A 334 31.79 -24.94 17.15
C VAL A 334 33.15 -25.57 16.82
N CYS A 335 33.24 -26.22 15.66
CA CYS A 335 34.45 -26.85 15.15
C CYS A 335 34.93 -26.14 13.89
N PHE A 336 36.12 -25.51 13.97
CA PHE A 336 36.72 -24.79 12.86
C PHE A 336 37.56 -25.71 11.96
N VAL A 337 37.27 -25.67 10.66
CA VAL A 337 37.97 -26.44 9.63
C VAL A 337 38.57 -25.51 8.57
N ASN A 338 39.65 -25.96 7.96
CA ASN A 338 40.24 -25.36 6.76
C ASN A 338 39.48 -25.84 5.50
N PRO A 339 39.69 -25.21 4.33
CA PRO A 339 39.09 -25.66 3.07
C PRO A 339 39.46 -27.10 2.69
N ASN A 340 40.59 -27.62 3.20
CA ASN A 340 41.05 -28.99 3.00
C ASN A 340 40.50 -30.00 4.04
N GLY A 341 39.63 -29.56 4.96
CA GLY A 341 38.99 -30.39 5.98
C GLY A 341 39.81 -30.62 7.25
N SER A 342 41.04 -30.09 7.36
CA SER A 342 41.82 -30.20 8.60
C SER A 342 41.32 -29.24 9.68
N ALA A 343 41.52 -29.56 10.96
CA ALA A 343 41.23 -28.63 12.05
C ALA A 343 42.03 -27.32 11.88
N ASN A 344 41.37 -26.18 12.08
CA ASN A 344 42.00 -24.86 12.00
C ASN A 344 42.29 -24.33 13.42
N LEU A 345 43.57 -24.18 13.75
CA LEU A 345 44.04 -23.71 15.06
C LEU A 345 44.02 -22.17 15.19
N ASN A 346 43.93 -21.43 14.08
CA ASN A 346 43.91 -19.96 14.07
C ASN A 346 42.85 -19.44 13.08
N PRO A 347 41.55 -19.68 13.34
CA PRO A 347 40.46 -19.31 12.44
C PRO A 347 40.31 -17.79 12.36
N ARG A 348 40.27 -17.26 11.15
CA ARG A 348 39.99 -15.84 10.86
C ARG A 348 38.78 -15.74 9.94
N PRO A 349 37.94 -14.70 10.10
CA PRO A 349 36.85 -14.44 9.17
C PRO A 349 37.41 -14.19 7.76
N PRO A 350 36.61 -14.39 6.70
CA PRO A 350 35.19 -14.79 6.70
C PRO A 350 34.95 -16.28 7.00
N PHE A 351 33.71 -16.59 7.42
CA PHE A 351 33.29 -17.93 7.81
C PHE A 351 32.14 -18.46 6.95
N ARG A 352 32.27 -19.71 6.48
CA ARG A 352 31.17 -20.48 5.91
C ARG A 352 30.67 -21.47 6.94
N ILE A 353 29.38 -21.48 7.20
CA ILE A 353 28.77 -22.37 8.18
C ILE A 353 27.96 -23.42 7.42
N ARG A 354 28.18 -24.70 7.78
CA ARG A 354 27.27 -25.76 7.38
C ARG A 354 26.14 -25.82 8.40
N LEU A 355 24.95 -25.40 7.99
CA LEU A 355 23.78 -25.35 8.86
C LEU A 355 23.21 -26.77 9.04
N PRO A 356 23.05 -27.25 10.28
CA PRO A 356 22.45 -28.57 10.51
C PRO A 356 20.97 -28.59 10.10
N GLU A 357 20.53 -29.71 9.54
CA GLU A 357 19.15 -29.93 9.05
C GLU A 357 18.08 -29.80 10.15
N LYS A 358 18.48 -29.89 11.42
CA LYS A 358 17.60 -29.74 12.59
C LYS A 358 18.28 -28.89 13.65
N LEU A 359 18.38 -27.57 13.44
CA LEU A 359 18.78 -26.65 14.51
C LEU A 359 17.71 -26.66 15.62
N LYS A 360 17.90 -27.52 16.64
CA LYS A 360 17.13 -27.47 17.88
C LYS A 360 17.72 -26.37 18.76
N GLY A 361 17.16 -25.15 18.73
CA GLY A 361 17.56 -24.14 19.72
C GLY A 361 17.17 -22.69 19.43
N TYR A 362 16.95 -22.29 18.17
CA TYR A 362 16.68 -20.88 17.86
C TYR A 362 15.19 -20.50 17.84
N THR A 363 14.33 -21.27 18.52
CA THR A 363 12.95 -20.86 18.76
C THR A 363 12.89 -19.90 19.94
N HIS A 364 13.28 -18.64 19.73
CA HIS A 364 12.74 -17.53 20.51
C HIS A 364 11.37 -17.10 19.95
N ALA A 365 10.55 -18.08 19.52
CA ALA A 365 9.14 -17.85 19.30
C ALA A 365 8.52 -17.58 20.68
N ILE A 366 7.76 -16.49 20.79
CA ILE A 366 6.91 -16.22 21.96
C ILE A 366 6.08 -17.51 22.19
N PRO A 367 6.10 -18.13 23.37
CA PRO A 367 5.30 -19.32 23.62
C PRO A 367 3.83 -18.97 23.43
N GLY A 368 3.21 -19.53 22.40
CA GLY A 368 1.77 -19.50 22.22
C GLY A 368 1.14 -20.34 23.32
N ASN A 369 0.64 -19.65 24.35
CA ASN A 369 -0.28 -20.08 25.41
C ASN A 369 -0.74 -21.57 25.35
N GLU A 370 0.13 -22.50 25.73
CA GLU A 370 -0.31 -23.85 26.11
C GLU A 370 -0.97 -23.73 27.49
N LYS A 371 -2.30 -23.85 27.49
CA LYS A 371 -3.10 -23.92 28.72
C LYS A 371 -2.53 -25.01 29.62
N SER A 372 -1.98 -24.58 30.74
CA SER A 372 -1.56 -25.43 31.85
C SER A 372 -2.78 -26.13 32.46
N THR A 373 -3.03 -27.37 32.03
CA THR A 373 -3.78 -28.31 32.87
C THR A 373 -2.88 -28.73 34.01
N ILE A 374 -3.18 -28.15 35.17
CA ILE A 374 -2.65 -28.50 36.48
C ILE A 374 -2.92 -29.98 36.72
N ASP A 375 -1.86 -30.78 36.87
CA ASP A 375 -1.89 -31.92 37.77
C ASP A 375 -0.56 -31.99 38.52
N SER A 376 -0.64 -31.64 39.80
CA SER A 376 0.45 -31.73 40.76
C SER A 376 0.61 -33.18 41.21
N LYS A 377 1.84 -33.71 41.13
CA LYS A 377 2.57 -34.41 42.23
C LYS A 377 3.70 -35.28 41.66
N ASN A 378 4.93 -34.83 41.84
CA ASN A 378 5.92 -35.43 42.75
C ASN A 378 7.32 -34.94 42.38
N GLY A 379 7.98 -34.33 43.37
CA GLY A 379 9.36 -33.90 43.26
C GLY A 379 10.31 -35.09 43.22
N VAL A 380 11.24 -35.05 42.28
CA VAL A 380 12.59 -35.57 42.42
C VAL A 380 13.51 -34.59 41.70
N ASN A 381 14.49 -34.06 42.43
CA ASN A 381 15.63 -33.35 41.89
C ASN A 381 16.38 -34.28 40.92
N MET A 382 16.18 -34.10 39.61
CA MET A 382 17.06 -34.67 38.60
C MET A 382 18.01 -33.60 38.11
N VAL A 383 19.28 -33.83 38.45
CA VAL A 383 20.47 -33.13 37.99
C VAL A 383 20.44 -33.08 36.46
N ASP A 384 20.51 -31.87 35.89
CA ASP A 384 20.61 -31.60 34.46
C ASP A 384 21.87 -32.27 33.91
N SER A 385 21.68 -33.49 33.43
CA SER A 385 22.73 -34.37 32.94
C SER A 385 22.90 -34.12 31.45
N GLY A 386 23.97 -33.39 31.11
CA GLY A 386 24.64 -33.38 29.80
C GLY A 386 23.75 -33.50 28.56
N ARG A 387 23.20 -32.38 28.08
CA ARG A 387 22.84 -32.28 26.66
C ARG A 387 24.15 -32.23 25.86
N GLU A 388 24.45 -33.28 25.10
CA GLU A 388 25.51 -33.24 24.09
C GLU A 388 25.22 -32.07 23.14
N LYS A 389 26.13 -31.10 23.07
CA LYS A 389 26.00 -29.95 22.17
C LYS A 389 26.16 -30.45 20.74
N GLU A 390 25.22 -30.10 19.88
CA GLU A 390 25.31 -30.46 18.46
C GLU A 390 26.54 -29.77 17.83
N GLU A 391 27.28 -30.50 17.00
CA GLU A 391 28.50 -30.01 16.37
C GLU A 391 28.18 -29.06 15.21
N LEU A 392 28.74 -27.85 15.23
CA LEU A 392 28.61 -26.86 14.16
C LEU A 392 29.94 -26.73 13.40
N ILE A 393 29.95 -27.20 12.15
CA ILE A 393 31.14 -27.16 11.29
C ILE A 393 31.25 -25.78 10.63
N VAL A 394 32.37 -25.11 10.90
CA VAL A 394 32.67 -23.76 10.39
C VAL A 394 33.95 -23.80 9.57
N GLU A 395 33.85 -23.49 8.29
CA GLU A 395 34.99 -23.37 7.38
C GLU A 395 35.48 -21.91 7.35
N ALA A 396 36.71 -21.67 7.82
CA ALA A 396 37.40 -20.40 7.63
C ALA A 396 38.14 -20.41 6.29
N TYR A 397 38.01 -19.35 5.49
CA TYR A 397 38.65 -19.26 4.18
C TYR A 397 39.29 -17.88 3.96
N ILE A 398 40.26 -17.83 3.05
CA ILE A 398 40.88 -16.58 2.60
C ILE A 398 40.04 -16.05 1.44
N PRO A 399 39.47 -14.83 1.53
CA PRO A 399 38.68 -14.26 0.44
C PRO A 399 39.56 -14.02 -0.79
N PRO A 400 38.97 -13.96 -2.01
CA PRO A 400 39.71 -13.58 -3.21
C PRO A 400 40.44 -12.25 -3.01
N ASP A 401 41.65 -12.14 -3.57
CA ASP A 401 42.41 -10.89 -3.54
C ASP A 401 41.60 -9.79 -4.23
N PRO A 402 41.20 -8.72 -3.51
CA PRO A 402 40.36 -7.66 -4.07
C PRO A 402 41.07 -6.83 -5.14
N GLY A 403 42.40 -6.91 -5.22
CA GLY A 403 43.20 -6.12 -6.14
C GLY A 403 44.42 -5.51 -5.46
N PRO A 404 45.35 -4.95 -6.25
CA PRO A 404 46.61 -4.42 -5.73
C PRO A 404 46.45 -3.06 -5.04
N TYR A 405 45.29 -2.39 -5.16
CA TYR A 405 45.13 -1.05 -4.61
C TYR A 405 44.41 -1.04 -3.26
N PRO A 406 44.85 -0.21 -2.29
CA PRO A 406 44.22 -0.13 -0.98
C PRO A 406 42.72 0.23 -1.03
N GLN A 407 42.28 1.00 -2.02
CA GLN A 407 40.87 1.34 -2.21
C GLN A 407 40.01 0.19 -2.73
N ASP A 408 40.60 -0.91 -3.18
CA ASP A 408 39.85 -2.09 -3.63
C ASP A 408 39.42 -2.96 -2.43
N GLN A 409 39.99 -2.72 -1.24
CA GLN A 409 39.63 -3.48 -0.05
C GLN A 409 38.16 -3.24 0.33
N PRO A 410 37.33 -4.30 0.40
CA PRO A 410 35.92 -4.14 0.72
C PRO A 410 35.76 -3.60 2.13
N ASN A 411 34.82 -2.67 2.30
CA ASN A 411 34.38 -2.28 3.62
C ASN A 411 33.83 -3.50 4.36
N GLN A 412 34.20 -3.64 5.63
CA GLN A 412 33.74 -4.73 6.48
C GLN A 412 32.77 -4.20 7.52
N ASN A 413 31.73 -4.98 7.80
CA ASN A 413 30.84 -4.75 8.91
C ASN A 413 31.64 -4.65 10.24
N SER A 414 31.31 -3.64 11.05
CA SER A 414 31.90 -3.40 12.37
C SER A 414 30.95 -3.75 13.52
N VAL A 415 29.70 -4.10 13.22
CA VAL A 415 28.67 -4.41 14.20
C VAL A 415 28.90 -5.80 14.78
N ARG A 416 29.02 -5.88 16.11
CA ARG A 416 29.00 -7.15 16.85
C ARG A 416 27.54 -7.55 17.13
N PHE A 417 26.97 -8.37 16.26
CA PHE A 417 25.60 -8.85 16.39
C PHE A 417 25.41 -9.73 17.64
N THR A 418 24.24 -9.64 18.27
CA THR A 418 23.88 -10.55 19.38
C THR A 418 23.48 -11.92 18.85
N SER A 419 23.49 -12.95 19.70
CA SER A 419 23.00 -14.29 19.33
C SER A 419 21.55 -14.26 18.81
N THR A 420 20.70 -13.39 19.34
CA THR A 420 19.32 -13.17 18.85
C THR A 420 19.31 -12.56 17.44
N GLN A 421 20.15 -11.56 17.16
CA GLN A 421 20.28 -10.96 15.82
C GLN A 421 20.86 -11.96 14.82
N ILE A 422 21.84 -12.77 15.22
CA ILE A 422 22.38 -13.86 14.39
C ILE A 422 21.29 -14.88 14.09
N GLY A 423 20.45 -15.25 15.06
CA GLY A 423 19.28 -16.11 14.82
C GLY A 423 18.31 -15.51 13.80
N ALA A 424 18.06 -14.19 13.86
CA ALA A 424 17.25 -13.49 12.87
C ALA A 424 17.89 -13.45 11.48
N ILE A 425 19.21 -13.24 11.40
CA ILE A 425 19.96 -13.28 10.13
C ILE A 425 19.89 -14.68 9.51
N MET A 426 20.13 -15.71 10.32
CA MET A 426 20.03 -17.10 9.90
C MET A 426 18.64 -17.49 9.41
N SER A 427 17.58 -17.04 10.10
CA SER A 427 16.22 -17.28 9.65
C SER A 427 15.91 -16.51 8.35
N GLY A 428 16.35 -15.25 8.25
CA GLY A 428 16.03 -14.37 7.13
C GLY A 428 16.70 -14.73 5.81
N ILE A 429 17.81 -15.46 5.84
CA ILE A 429 18.51 -15.93 4.63
C ILE A 429 17.97 -17.28 4.12
N GLN A 430 17.14 -17.95 4.92
CA GLN A 430 16.55 -19.23 4.57
C GLN A 430 15.15 -19.05 3.97
N PRO A 431 14.66 -20.02 3.17
CA PRO A 431 13.28 -20.00 2.69
C PRO A 431 12.27 -19.98 3.85
N GLY A 432 11.18 -19.24 3.67
CA GLY A 432 10.06 -19.18 4.62
C GLY A 432 9.74 -17.77 5.11
N LEU A 433 8.99 -17.70 6.22
CA LEU A 433 8.59 -16.45 6.87
C LEU A 433 9.47 -16.20 8.10
N THR A 434 10.18 -15.08 8.11
CA THR A 434 10.94 -14.59 9.26
C THR A 434 10.31 -13.33 9.82
N MET A 435 9.82 -13.40 11.05
CA MET A 435 9.24 -12.26 11.76
C MET A 435 10.22 -11.78 12.85
N VAL A 436 10.70 -10.55 12.73
CA VAL A 436 11.63 -9.95 13.70
C VAL A 436 10.93 -8.84 14.47
N VAL A 437 10.74 -9.03 15.77
CA VAL A 437 10.20 -8.00 16.67
C VAL A 437 11.37 -7.34 17.40
N GLY A 438 11.56 -6.03 17.17
CA GLY A 438 12.65 -5.28 17.77
C GLY A 438 12.18 -3.94 18.36
N PRO A 439 12.33 -3.72 19.68
CA PRO A 439 12.15 -2.40 20.30
C PRO A 439 12.98 -1.29 19.62
N PRO A 440 12.65 0.00 19.85
CA PRO A 440 13.47 1.11 19.35
C PRO A 440 14.93 0.96 19.76
N GLY A 441 15.87 1.22 18.84
CA GLY A 441 17.31 1.15 19.11
C GLY A 441 17.96 -0.24 19.11
N THR A 442 17.22 -1.32 18.81
CA THR A 442 17.76 -2.71 18.84
C THR A 442 18.52 -3.16 17.59
N GLY A 443 18.93 -2.23 16.71
CA GLY A 443 19.72 -2.57 15.52
C GLY A 443 18.94 -3.33 14.43
N LYS A 444 17.64 -3.06 14.28
CA LYS A 444 16.80 -3.67 13.23
C LYS A 444 17.37 -3.41 11.82
N THR A 445 17.79 -2.17 11.56
CA THR A 445 18.37 -1.78 10.27
C THR A 445 19.67 -2.56 10.01
N ASP A 446 20.57 -2.66 10.99
CA ASP A 446 21.81 -3.44 10.86
C ASP A 446 21.54 -4.91 10.57
N THR A 447 20.57 -5.50 11.26
CA THR A 447 20.16 -6.90 11.07
C THR A 447 19.60 -7.12 9.66
N ALA A 448 18.72 -6.22 9.19
CA ALA A 448 18.13 -6.30 7.85
C ALA A 448 19.19 -6.15 6.76
N VAL A 449 20.10 -5.19 6.90
CA VAL A 449 21.17 -4.98 5.92
C VAL A 449 22.11 -6.19 5.88
N GLN A 450 22.42 -6.81 7.02
CA GLN A 450 23.22 -8.04 7.02
C GLN A 450 22.51 -9.21 6.33
N ILE A 451 21.20 -9.38 6.52
CA ILE A 451 20.42 -10.39 5.76
C ILE A 451 20.57 -10.17 4.26
N MET A 452 20.40 -8.93 3.80
CA MET A 452 20.51 -8.58 2.38
C MET A 452 21.93 -8.81 1.84
N ASN A 453 22.97 -8.46 2.60
CA ASN A 453 24.37 -8.69 2.23
C ASN A 453 24.65 -10.20 2.05
N VAL A 454 24.18 -11.02 2.99
CA VAL A 454 24.35 -12.47 2.91
C VAL A 454 23.56 -13.06 1.73
N LEU A 455 22.31 -12.64 1.51
CA LEU A 455 21.50 -13.09 0.36
C LEU A 455 22.13 -12.68 -0.97
N TYR A 456 22.59 -11.44 -1.11
CA TYR A 456 23.21 -10.93 -2.32
C TYR A 456 24.40 -11.80 -2.77
N HIS A 457 25.23 -12.22 -1.83
CA HIS A 457 26.41 -13.03 -2.14
C HIS A 457 26.14 -14.53 -2.26
N ASN A 458 25.14 -15.08 -1.56
CA ASN A 458 24.83 -16.51 -1.60
C ASN A 458 23.83 -16.85 -2.73
N CYS A 459 23.01 -15.90 -3.15
CA CYS A 459 21.94 -16.08 -4.14
C CYS A 459 22.01 -15.02 -5.27
N PRO A 460 23.11 -14.94 -6.05
CA PRO A 460 23.35 -13.85 -7.01
C PRO A 460 22.33 -13.79 -8.17
N SER A 461 21.57 -14.85 -8.41
CA SER A 461 20.50 -14.87 -9.42
C SER A 461 19.14 -14.37 -8.91
N GLN A 462 19.01 -14.12 -7.61
CA GLN A 462 17.77 -13.66 -7.00
C GLN A 462 17.72 -12.13 -6.92
N ARG A 463 16.50 -11.59 -6.83
CA ARG A 463 16.24 -10.17 -6.61
C ARG A 463 15.49 -10.00 -5.30
N THR A 464 15.87 -8.99 -4.52
CA THR A 464 15.25 -8.70 -3.22
C THR A 464 14.40 -7.44 -3.32
N LEU A 465 13.11 -7.56 -3.04
CA LEU A 465 12.20 -6.41 -2.94
C LEU A 465 12.18 -5.88 -1.50
N ILE A 466 12.45 -4.59 -1.34
CA ILE A 466 12.42 -3.90 -0.04
C ILE A 466 11.21 -2.99 0.00
N ILE A 467 10.36 -3.16 1.01
CA ILE A 467 9.16 -2.35 1.23
C ILE A 467 9.25 -1.73 2.62
N THR A 468 9.08 -0.41 2.71
CA THR A 468 9.00 0.32 3.97
C THR A 468 7.78 1.25 3.96
N HIS A 469 7.36 1.69 5.14
CA HIS A 469 6.31 2.70 5.27
C HIS A 469 6.81 4.12 4.94
N SER A 470 8.11 4.41 5.09
CA SER A 470 8.65 5.75 4.93
C SER A 470 9.95 5.77 4.12
N ASN A 471 10.12 6.83 3.33
CA ASN A 471 11.36 7.10 2.61
C ASN A 471 12.56 7.27 3.55
N GLN A 472 12.34 7.76 4.78
CA GLN A 472 13.41 7.85 5.77
C GLN A 472 13.99 6.46 6.10
N ALA A 473 13.12 5.46 6.29
CA ALA A 473 13.59 4.11 6.57
C ALA A 473 14.35 3.49 5.39
N LEU A 474 13.98 3.84 4.14
CA LEU A 474 14.74 3.44 2.96
C LEU A 474 16.11 4.13 2.91
N ASN A 475 16.16 5.44 3.16
CA ASN A 475 17.41 6.19 3.18
C ASN A 475 18.39 5.61 4.22
N ASP A 476 17.94 5.38 5.45
CA ASP A 476 18.76 4.82 6.52
C ASP A 476 19.32 3.43 6.14
N LEU A 477 18.52 2.64 5.42
CA LEU A 477 18.88 1.30 4.96
C LEU A 477 19.89 1.37 3.81
N PHE A 478 19.68 2.25 2.82
CA PHE A 478 20.60 2.45 1.69
C PHE A 478 21.93 3.06 2.12
N GLU A 479 21.93 4.02 3.06
CA GLU A 479 23.16 4.56 3.63
C GLU A 479 24.02 3.45 4.25
N LYS A 480 23.41 2.52 4.99
CA LYS A 480 24.11 1.37 5.57
C LYS A 480 24.57 0.37 4.51
N ILE A 481 23.77 0.11 3.47
CA ILE A 481 24.19 -0.73 2.34
C ILE A 481 25.44 -0.15 1.68
N MET A 482 25.44 1.16 1.38
CA MET A 482 26.58 1.85 0.76
C MET A 482 27.83 1.82 1.64
N GLN A 483 27.66 1.88 2.96
CA GLN A 483 28.78 1.73 3.89
C GLN A 483 29.40 0.33 3.82
N MET A 484 28.64 -0.71 3.49
CA MET A 484 29.13 -2.09 3.45
C MET A 484 29.56 -2.58 2.06
N CYS A 485 29.02 -2.04 0.96
CA CYS A 485 29.36 -2.44 -0.40
C CYS A 485 30.07 -1.31 -1.17
N GLN A 486 31.38 -1.44 -1.39
CA GLN A 486 32.14 -0.49 -2.23
C GLN A 486 31.89 -0.66 -3.74
N HIS A 487 31.42 -1.83 -4.18
CA HIS A 487 31.02 -2.04 -5.57
C HIS A 487 29.54 -1.77 -5.69
N GLY A 488 29.19 -0.73 -6.45
CA GLY A 488 27.83 -0.22 -6.62
C GLY A 488 26.83 -1.33 -6.88
N ILE A 489 25.84 -1.43 -6.01
CA ILE A 489 24.60 -2.14 -6.31
C ILE A 489 23.87 -1.25 -7.31
N PHE A 490 24.00 -1.59 -8.60
CA PHE A 490 23.18 -0.97 -9.63
C PHE A 490 21.76 -1.48 -9.47
N PHE A 491 20.87 -0.60 -9.03
CA PHE A 491 19.43 -0.82 -9.10
C PHE A 491 19.00 -0.37 -10.50
N ASP A 492 18.55 -1.32 -11.33
CA ASP A 492 17.81 -1.02 -12.56
C ASP A 492 16.41 -0.49 -12.24
#